data_AF-A9AZN7-F1
#
_entry.id   AF-A9AZN7-F1
#
_cell.length_a   1.000
_cell.length_b   1.000
_cell.length_c   1.000
_cell.angle_alpha   90.00
_cell.angle_beta   90.00
_cell.angle_gamma   90.00
#
_symmetry.space_group_name_H-M   'P 1'
#
loop_
_entity.id
_entity.type
_entity.pdbx_description
1 polymer ?
#
loop_
_entity_poly.entity_id
_entity_poly.type
_entity_poly.pdbx_seq_one_letter_code
_entity_poly.pdbx_strand_id
1 'polypeptide(L)'
;MLLRKIGLGLLLMMLVGCSLKAEPMPIQEAVDQGLIDLEFKSSGTSGDVILMIATGKTDRSIQLTIPAGQILDNQTTDHEDMVLMGYRGLVDRLDAEVFASDLPLVTKQASPRYGVIEAYSLELYAEQGNEDDEYSFDGFVDAELQGLIDYLAKQESEEFMAKQLAIWILTDNPDRETATEIIEFTDHDLEQARTFLLGANLNPNDYLIFE
;
A
#
# COMPACT_ATOMS: atom_id res chain seq x y z
N MET A 1 38.86 43.08 -51.23
CA MET A 1 37.73 43.77 -50.59
C MET A 1 36.69 42.71 -50.26
N LEU A 2 36.42 42.50 -48.97
CA LEU A 2 35.85 41.28 -48.37
C LEU A 2 34.38 40.99 -48.75
N LEU A 3 34.09 39.70 -48.94
CA LEU A 3 32.76 39.09 -48.95
C LEU A 3 32.01 39.35 -47.62
N ARG A 4 30.79 39.89 -47.69
CA ARG A 4 29.79 39.82 -46.61
C ARG A 4 28.93 38.56 -46.80
N LYS A 5 29.09 37.57 -45.92
CA LYS A 5 28.15 36.45 -45.77
C LYS A 5 27.08 36.87 -44.74
N ILE A 6 25.82 36.91 -45.17
CA ILE A 6 24.65 37.02 -44.30
C ILE A 6 24.40 35.62 -43.73
N GLY A 7 24.78 35.42 -42.48
CA GLY A 7 24.41 34.23 -41.71
C GLY A 7 23.02 34.44 -41.13
N LEU A 8 22.01 33.90 -41.82
CA LEU A 8 20.63 33.86 -41.39
C LEU A 8 20.54 32.97 -40.14
N GLY A 9 20.12 33.56 -39.03
CA GLY A 9 19.92 32.87 -37.76
C GLY A 9 18.82 31.82 -37.88
N LEU A 10 19.20 30.58 -37.62
CA LEU A 10 18.28 29.52 -37.21
C LEU A 10 18.71 29.11 -35.80
N LEU A 11 18.33 29.92 -34.81
CA LEU A 11 18.44 29.55 -33.41
C LEU A 11 17.30 28.55 -33.14
N LEU A 12 17.58 27.29 -33.41
CA LEU A 12 16.73 26.16 -33.06
C LEU A 12 16.65 26.13 -31.53
N MET A 13 15.55 26.66 -30.97
CA MET A 13 15.20 26.42 -29.57
C MET A 13 15.02 24.92 -29.41
N MET A 14 16.07 24.24 -28.94
CA MET A 14 15.91 22.93 -28.32
C MET A 14 15.12 23.16 -27.03
N LEU A 15 13.80 23.10 -27.15
CA LEU A 15 12.94 22.68 -26.05
C LEU A 15 13.29 21.22 -25.78
N VAL A 16 14.43 21.01 -25.12
CA VAL A 16 14.67 19.79 -24.35
C VAL A 16 13.57 19.83 -23.30
N GLY A 17 12.48 19.11 -23.58
CA GLY A 17 11.47 18.81 -22.60
C GLY A 17 12.19 18.16 -21.43
N CYS A 18 12.48 18.96 -20.41
CA CYS A 18 12.63 18.42 -19.08
C CYS A 18 11.32 17.68 -18.83
N SER A 19 11.35 16.37 -19.01
CA SER A 19 10.38 15.49 -18.40
C SER A 19 10.50 15.80 -16.92
N LEU A 20 9.67 16.73 -16.43
CA LEU A 20 9.53 17.02 -15.01
C LEU A 20 9.11 15.69 -14.41
N LYS A 21 10.08 14.97 -13.85
CA LYS A 21 9.80 13.80 -13.04
C LYS A 21 8.80 14.27 -11.99
N ALA A 22 7.64 13.63 -11.96
CA ALA A 22 6.63 13.92 -10.96
C ALA A 22 7.29 13.79 -9.59
N GLU A 23 7.13 14.81 -8.74
CA GLU A 23 7.74 14.80 -7.42
C GLU A 23 7.07 13.71 -6.57
N PRO A 24 7.84 12.84 -5.91
CA PRO A 24 7.29 11.87 -4.97
C PRO A 24 6.62 12.57 -3.79
N MET A 25 5.41 12.16 -3.45
CA MET A 25 4.64 12.70 -2.33
C MET A 25 3.87 11.58 -1.62
N PRO A 26 3.94 11.49 -0.28
CA PRO A 26 3.10 10.59 0.49
C PRO A 26 1.62 10.79 0.18
N ILE A 27 0.88 9.69 0.06
CA ILE A 27 -0.51 9.73 -0.39
C ILE A 27 -1.42 10.55 0.54
N GLN A 28 -1.27 10.40 1.86
CA GLN A 28 -2.04 11.17 2.84
C GLN A 28 -1.73 12.66 2.74
N GLU A 29 -0.46 13.04 2.55
CA GLU A 29 -0.09 14.45 2.34
C GLU A 29 -0.78 15.04 1.09
N ALA A 30 -0.89 14.25 0.01
CA ALA A 30 -1.59 14.69 -1.20
C ALA A 30 -3.09 14.88 -0.98
N VAL A 31 -3.72 14.03 -0.17
CA VAL A 31 -5.13 14.16 0.26
C VAL A 31 -5.32 15.39 1.14
N ASP A 32 -4.50 15.55 2.17
CA ASP A 32 -4.58 16.66 3.14
C ASP A 32 -4.41 18.03 2.47
N GLN A 33 -3.56 18.10 1.43
CA GLN A 33 -3.38 19.31 0.62
C GLN A 33 -4.47 19.53 -0.44
N GLY A 34 -5.45 18.63 -0.55
CA GLY A 34 -6.54 18.70 -1.53
C GLY A 34 -6.06 18.55 -2.98
N LEU A 35 -4.96 17.82 -3.20
CA LEU A 35 -4.34 17.66 -4.52
C LEU A 35 -4.90 16.46 -5.29
N ILE A 36 -5.46 15.50 -4.57
CA ILE A 36 -6.14 14.33 -5.10
C ILE A 36 -7.46 14.11 -4.37
N ASP A 37 -8.40 13.47 -5.05
CA ASP A 37 -9.51 12.75 -4.41
C ASP A 37 -9.15 11.27 -4.37
N LEU A 38 -9.56 10.58 -3.31
CA LEU A 38 -9.19 9.20 -3.04
C LEU A 38 -10.41 8.38 -2.65
N GLU A 39 -10.46 7.16 -3.15
CA GLU A 39 -11.41 6.12 -2.74
C GLU A 39 -10.64 4.80 -2.64
N PHE A 40 -10.96 4.00 -1.64
CA PHE A 40 -10.43 2.65 -1.47
C PHE A 40 -11.57 1.65 -1.63
N LYS A 41 -11.28 0.51 -2.23
CA LYS A 41 -12.21 -0.62 -2.34
C LYS A 41 -11.46 -1.89 -1.98
N SER A 42 -12.02 -2.67 -1.07
CA SER A 42 -11.59 -4.06 -0.86
C SER A 42 -11.85 -4.84 -2.15
N SER A 43 -10.88 -5.60 -2.65
CA SER A 43 -11.06 -6.45 -3.84
C SER A 43 -11.52 -7.88 -3.52
N GLY A 44 -11.89 -8.15 -2.27
CA GLY A 44 -12.39 -9.46 -1.84
C GLY A 44 -11.31 -10.50 -1.54
N THR A 45 -11.61 -11.31 -0.52
CA THR A 45 -10.81 -12.33 0.18
C THR A 45 -9.50 -11.82 0.81
N SER A 46 -9.63 -11.40 2.07
CA SER A 46 -8.60 -11.36 3.11
C SER A 46 -7.25 -10.73 2.72
N GLY A 47 -7.01 -9.51 3.18
CA GLY A 47 -5.68 -9.07 3.64
C GLY A 47 -4.52 -8.92 2.65
N ASP A 48 -4.70 -9.05 1.34
CA ASP A 48 -3.54 -8.96 0.43
C ASP A 48 -3.59 -7.78 -0.55
N VAL A 49 -4.79 -7.30 -0.90
CA VAL A 49 -4.93 -6.23 -1.89
C VAL A 49 -6.10 -5.30 -1.59
N ILE A 50 -5.81 -4.00 -1.53
CA ILE A 50 -6.80 -2.92 -1.62
C ILE A 50 -6.63 -2.22 -2.96
N LEU A 51 -7.74 -2.03 -3.67
CA LEU A 51 -7.79 -1.17 -4.85
C LEU A 51 -7.99 0.27 -4.43
N MET A 52 -7.18 1.16 -4.98
CA MET A 52 -7.21 2.58 -4.69
C MET A 52 -7.49 3.37 -5.97
N ILE A 53 -8.45 4.28 -5.90
CA ILE A 53 -8.83 5.17 -7.00
C ILE A 53 -8.34 6.57 -6.64
N ALA A 54 -7.23 6.98 -7.26
CA ALA A 54 -6.68 8.32 -7.06
C ALA A 54 -7.01 9.21 -8.26
N THR A 55 -7.74 10.30 -8.03
CA THR A 55 -8.07 11.29 -9.06
C THR A 55 -7.34 12.59 -8.78
N GLY A 56 -6.46 13.01 -9.69
CA GLY A 56 -5.73 14.28 -9.54
C GLY A 56 -6.65 15.50 -9.64
N LYS A 57 -6.43 16.50 -8.79
CA LYS A 57 -7.16 17.78 -8.76
C LYS A 57 -6.31 18.97 -9.22
N THR A 58 -5.09 18.71 -9.68
CA THR A 58 -4.09 19.72 -10.02
C THR A 58 -3.37 19.41 -11.33
N ASP A 59 -2.96 20.44 -12.06
CA ASP A 59 -2.30 20.32 -13.37
C ASP A 59 -0.86 19.79 -13.26
N ARG A 60 -0.27 19.85 -12.06
CA ARG A 60 1.05 19.26 -11.78
C ARG A 60 0.93 17.74 -11.74
N SER A 61 1.94 17.05 -12.25
CA SER A 61 2.06 15.60 -12.05
C SER A 61 2.61 15.31 -10.66
N ILE A 62 1.97 14.42 -9.92
CA ILE A 62 2.40 13.97 -8.60
C ILE A 62 2.63 12.47 -8.67
N GLN A 63 3.79 12.00 -8.20
CA GLN A 63 4.02 10.58 -8.01
C GLN A 63 3.64 10.24 -6.57
N LEU A 64 2.53 9.56 -6.39
CA LEU A 64 2.08 9.16 -5.06
C LEU A 64 2.94 8.02 -4.53
N THR A 65 3.28 8.08 -3.25
CA THR A 65 3.98 7.02 -2.52
C THR A 65 3.14 6.56 -1.34
N ILE A 66 3.17 5.26 -1.07
CA ILE A 66 2.42 4.64 0.03
C ILE A 66 3.44 4.20 1.09
N PRO A 67 3.54 4.91 2.22
CA PRO A 67 4.44 4.51 3.30
C PRO A 67 3.91 3.25 4.00
N ALA A 68 4.81 2.34 4.35
CA ALA A 68 4.46 1.15 5.13
C ALA A 68 4.08 1.54 6.57
N GLY A 69 3.08 0.87 7.14
CA GLY A 69 2.61 1.09 8.50
C GLY A 69 1.50 2.14 8.63
N GLN A 70 1.09 2.76 7.52
CA GLN A 70 -0.06 3.67 7.51
C GLN A 70 -1.36 2.90 7.70
N ILE A 71 -2.27 3.40 8.53
CA ILE A 71 -3.55 2.76 8.84
C ILE A 71 -4.67 3.33 7.94
N LEU A 72 -5.50 2.44 7.41
CA LEU A 72 -6.82 2.75 6.87
C LEU A 72 -7.88 2.27 7.87
N ASP A 73 -8.51 3.22 8.54
CA ASP A 73 -9.63 3.01 9.47
C ASP A 73 -10.92 2.81 8.67
N ASN A 74 -11.57 1.67 8.89
CA ASN A 74 -12.82 1.32 8.24
C ASN A 74 -13.99 1.99 8.97
N GLN A 75 -14.65 2.89 8.27
CA GLN A 75 -15.77 3.65 8.82
C GLN A 75 -17.06 2.80 8.91
N THR A 76 -17.08 1.59 8.34
CA THR A 76 -18.15 0.61 8.52
C THR A 76 -18.00 -0.08 9.89
N THR A 77 -19.07 -0.11 10.67
CA THR A 77 -19.07 -0.69 12.02
C THR A 77 -18.69 -2.17 12.01
N ASP A 78 -17.83 -2.57 12.95
CA ASP A 78 -17.36 -3.94 13.18
C ASP A 78 -16.48 -4.54 12.06
N HIS A 79 -16.11 -3.76 11.05
CA HIS A 79 -15.23 -4.22 9.97
C HIS A 79 -13.76 -3.90 10.27
N GLU A 80 -12.87 -4.69 9.67
CA GLU A 80 -11.42 -4.60 9.89
C GLU A 80 -10.79 -3.30 9.40
N ASP A 81 -9.89 -2.76 10.21
CA ASP A 81 -8.93 -1.75 9.83
C ASP A 81 -7.76 -2.42 9.11
N MET A 82 -7.10 -1.65 8.25
CA MET A 82 -6.05 -2.18 7.38
C MET A 82 -4.74 -1.44 7.60
N VAL A 83 -3.63 -2.17 7.72
CA VAL A 83 -2.29 -1.60 7.66
C VAL A 83 -1.73 -1.71 6.25
N LEU A 84 -1.30 -0.59 5.69
CA LEU A 84 -0.69 -0.53 4.37
C LEU A 84 0.76 -1.01 4.42
N MET A 85 1.12 -1.94 3.54
CA MET A 85 2.50 -2.41 3.36
C MET A 85 3.22 -1.68 2.25
N GLY A 86 2.52 -1.38 1.17
CA GLY A 86 3.10 -0.66 0.06
C GLY A 86 2.33 -0.78 -1.25
N TYR A 87 2.79 0.02 -2.20
CA TYR A 87 2.24 0.06 -3.54
C TYR A 87 2.79 -1.07 -4.42
N ARG A 88 1.90 -1.80 -5.10
CA ARG A 88 2.25 -2.98 -5.92
C ARG A 88 2.22 -2.71 -7.42
N GLY A 89 1.36 -1.80 -7.88
CA GLY A 89 1.26 -1.49 -9.30
C GLY A 89 -0.07 -0.87 -9.71
N LEU A 90 -0.35 -0.87 -11.01
CA LEU A 90 -1.56 -0.29 -11.60
C LEU A 90 -2.44 -1.36 -12.24
N VAL A 91 -3.74 -1.12 -12.20
CA VAL A 91 -4.71 -1.76 -13.11
C VAL A 91 -5.28 -0.73 -14.08
N ASP A 92 -5.68 -1.18 -15.27
CA ASP A 92 -6.28 -0.29 -16.29
C ASP A 92 -7.75 0.04 -15.96
N ARG A 93 -8.40 -0.79 -15.14
CA ARG A 93 -9.81 -0.72 -14.73
C ARG A 93 -10.03 -1.55 -13.46
N LEU A 94 -11.11 -1.27 -12.72
CA LEU A 94 -11.40 -1.89 -11.41
C LEU A 94 -11.65 -3.40 -11.47
N ASP A 95 -12.16 -3.91 -12.59
CA ASP A 95 -12.45 -5.34 -12.82
C ASP A 95 -11.27 -6.09 -13.47
N ALA A 96 -10.06 -5.52 -13.47
CA ALA A 96 -8.90 -6.18 -14.06
C ALA A 96 -8.38 -7.32 -13.15
N GLU A 97 -8.15 -8.49 -13.75
CA GLU A 97 -7.61 -9.67 -13.04
C GLU A 97 -6.07 -9.60 -12.84
N VAL A 98 -5.39 -8.70 -13.55
CA VAL A 98 -3.92 -8.60 -13.56
C VAL A 98 -3.53 -7.14 -13.44
N PHE A 99 -2.52 -6.87 -12.60
CA PHE A 99 -1.91 -5.55 -12.47
C PHE A 99 -0.52 -5.52 -13.09
N ALA A 100 -0.12 -4.35 -13.57
CA ALA A 100 1.22 -4.07 -14.03
C ALA A 100 2.08 -3.62 -12.85
N SER A 101 3.03 -4.46 -12.45
CA SER A 101 4.00 -4.14 -11.39
C SER A 101 4.94 -3.02 -11.79
N ASP A 102 5.56 -2.37 -10.81
CA ASP A 102 6.65 -1.39 -10.97
C ASP A 102 6.32 -0.11 -11.75
N LEU A 103 5.06 0.07 -12.18
CA LEU A 103 4.60 1.32 -12.78
C LEU A 103 4.34 2.36 -11.69
N PRO A 104 4.95 3.55 -11.74
CA PRO A 104 4.72 4.55 -10.70
C PRO A 104 3.28 5.06 -10.75
N LEU A 105 2.69 5.26 -9.56
CA LEU A 105 1.39 5.86 -9.39
C LEU A 105 1.46 7.37 -9.62
N VAL A 106 1.31 7.80 -10.88
CA VAL A 106 1.37 9.22 -11.26
C VAL A 106 -0.02 9.77 -11.55
N THR A 107 -0.47 10.71 -10.72
CA THR A 107 -1.74 11.41 -10.90
C THR A 107 -1.53 12.79 -11.55
N LYS A 108 -2.56 13.23 -12.27
CA LYS A 108 -2.69 14.56 -12.88
C LYS A 108 -4.18 14.90 -12.99
N GLN A 109 -4.50 16.19 -13.07
CA GLN A 109 -5.87 16.71 -13.14
C GLN A 109 -6.83 15.83 -13.95
N ALA A 110 -7.96 15.47 -13.32
CA ALA A 110 -9.09 14.76 -13.90
C ALA A 110 -8.75 13.42 -14.56
N SER A 111 -7.62 12.81 -14.22
CA SER A 111 -7.27 11.44 -14.63
C SER A 111 -7.36 10.52 -13.43
N PRO A 112 -8.35 9.59 -13.37
CA PRO A 112 -8.33 8.53 -12.38
C PRO A 112 -7.14 7.59 -12.65
N ARG A 113 -6.57 7.08 -11.56
CA ARG A 113 -5.55 6.03 -11.55
C ARG A 113 -5.97 4.97 -10.55
N TYR A 114 -5.87 3.72 -10.96
CA TYR A 114 -6.27 2.58 -10.15
C TYR A 114 -5.00 1.89 -9.64
N GLY A 115 -4.62 2.20 -8.41
CA GLY A 115 -3.46 1.60 -7.75
C GLY A 115 -3.85 0.33 -7.00
N VAL A 116 -2.91 -0.60 -6.96
CA VAL A 116 -2.98 -1.82 -6.17
C VAL A 116 -2.07 -1.65 -4.97
N ILE A 117 -2.61 -1.86 -3.78
CA ILE A 117 -1.91 -1.68 -2.50
C ILE A 117 -1.91 -3.02 -1.77
N GLU A 118 -0.73 -3.47 -1.34
CA GLU A 118 -0.63 -4.56 -0.38
C GLU A 118 -0.98 -4.02 1.01
N ALA A 119 -1.96 -4.63 1.67
CA ALA A 119 -2.47 -4.18 2.95
C ALA A 119 -3.10 -5.34 3.70
N TYR A 120 -2.83 -5.44 5.00
CA TYR A 120 -3.25 -6.54 5.86
C TYR A 120 -4.24 -6.07 6.91
N SER A 121 -5.11 -6.97 7.35
CA SER A 121 -6.05 -6.75 8.45
C SER A 121 -5.30 -6.54 9.76
N LEU A 122 -5.75 -5.60 10.58
CA LEU A 122 -5.22 -5.38 11.93
C LEU A 122 -5.97 -6.24 12.97
N GLU A 123 -7.23 -6.59 12.73
CA GLU A 123 -8.07 -7.29 13.71
C GLU A 123 -8.51 -8.67 13.21
N LEU A 124 -8.13 -9.73 13.93
CA LEU A 124 -8.54 -11.10 13.66
C LEU A 124 -10.06 -11.29 13.84
N TYR A 125 -10.65 -10.57 14.79
CA TYR A 125 -12.05 -10.77 15.20
C TYR A 125 -13.05 -9.86 14.46
N ALA A 126 -12.57 -8.94 13.62
CA ALA A 126 -13.44 -8.04 12.88
C ALA A 126 -14.04 -8.73 11.65
N GLU A 127 -15.15 -8.18 11.16
CA GLU A 127 -15.71 -8.61 9.88
C GLU A 127 -14.78 -8.19 8.74
N GLN A 128 -14.68 -9.06 7.73
CA GLN A 128 -13.83 -8.80 6.57
C GLN A 128 -14.33 -7.59 5.78
N GLY A 129 -13.39 -6.80 5.27
CA GLY A 129 -13.73 -5.65 4.44
C GLY A 129 -14.43 -6.04 3.15
N ASN A 130 -15.44 -5.27 2.74
CA ASN A 130 -16.20 -5.48 1.50
C ASN A 130 -16.13 -4.28 0.54
N GLU A 131 -16.74 -4.41 -0.63
CA GLU A 131 -16.66 -3.40 -1.70
C GLU A 131 -17.35 -2.06 -1.38
N ASP A 132 -18.31 -2.06 -0.44
CA ASP A 132 -19.06 -0.89 -0.01
C ASP A 132 -18.44 -0.18 1.19
N ASP A 133 -17.33 -0.70 1.74
CA ASP A 133 -16.67 -0.10 2.89
C ASP A 133 -16.02 1.24 2.56
N GLU A 134 -16.13 2.17 3.52
CA GLU A 134 -15.50 3.47 3.44
C GLU A 134 -14.27 3.50 4.34
N TYR A 135 -13.11 3.82 3.78
CA TYR A 135 -11.86 3.91 4.53
C TYR A 135 -11.38 5.35 4.66
N SER A 136 -10.78 5.66 5.80
CA SER A 136 -10.09 6.93 6.06
C SER A 136 -8.69 6.69 6.62
N PHE A 137 -7.77 7.65 6.47
CA PHE A 137 -6.43 7.50 7.06
C PHE A 137 -6.47 7.77 8.56
N ASP A 138 -5.97 6.83 9.38
CA ASP A 138 -5.86 6.99 10.85
C ASP A 138 -4.41 6.87 11.34
N GLY A 139 -3.54 7.67 10.73
CA GLY A 139 -2.15 7.76 11.15
C GLY A 139 -1.34 6.49 10.84
N PHE A 140 -0.54 6.06 11.81
CA PHE A 140 0.43 4.97 11.67
C PHE A 140 0.33 4.02 12.86
N VAL A 141 0.66 2.76 12.61
CA VAL A 141 0.81 1.73 13.65
C VAL A 141 1.84 2.14 14.70
N ASP A 142 1.74 1.55 15.90
CA ASP A 142 2.70 1.79 16.96
C ASP A 142 4.11 1.29 16.62
N ALA A 143 5.09 1.64 17.46
CA ALA A 143 6.50 1.36 17.19
C ALA A 143 6.85 -0.14 17.14
N GLU A 144 6.12 -0.99 17.86
CA GLU A 144 6.37 -2.44 17.89
C GLU A 144 5.86 -3.07 16.60
N LEU A 145 4.60 -2.80 16.25
CA LEU A 145 4.03 -3.26 14.98
C LEU A 145 4.75 -2.64 13.78
N GLN A 146 5.15 -1.37 13.83
CA GLN A 146 5.97 -0.74 12.78
C GLN A 146 7.27 -1.51 12.53
N GLY A 147 7.91 -2.05 13.59
CA GLY A 147 9.12 -2.87 13.46
C GLY A 147 8.89 -4.15 12.64
N LEU A 148 7.75 -4.81 12.87
CA LEU A 148 7.33 -5.96 12.07
C LEU A 148 7.01 -5.54 10.63
N ILE A 149 6.19 -4.50 10.45
CA ILE A 149 5.79 -4.00 9.12
C ILE A 149 6.99 -3.58 8.28
N ASP A 150 7.95 -2.86 8.86
CA ASP A 150 9.21 -2.48 8.20
C ASP A 150 10.05 -3.69 7.79
N TYR A 151 10.00 -4.78 8.56
CA TYR A 151 10.69 -6.03 8.22
C TYR A 151 9.97 -6.76 7.09
N LEU A 152 8.64 -6.90 7.18
CA LEU A 152 7.80 -7.57 6.19
C LEU A 152 7.81 -6.85 4.84
N ALA A 153 7.77 -5.51 4.82
CA ALA A 153 7.81 -4.69 3.60
C ALA A 153 9.11 -4.84 2.81
N LYS A 154 10.19 -5.36 3.44
CA LYS A 154 11.46 -5.67 2.77
C LYS A 154 11.51 -7.09 2.20
N GLN A 155 10.52 -7.93 2.49
CA GLN A 155 10.48 -9.31 2.01
C GLN A 155 9.72 -9.40 0.69
N GLU A 156 10.37 -9.93 -0.35
CA GLU A 156 9.71 -10.38 -1.58
C GLU A 156 9.11 -11.77 -1.35
N SER A 157 8.05 -11.84 -0.53
CA SER A 157 7.39 -13.09 -0.14
C SER A 157 5.91 -13.07 -0.52
N GLU A 158 5.45 -14.16 -1.13
CA GLU A 158 4.03 -14.45 -1.43
C GLU A 158 3.32 -15.17 -0.27
N GLU A 159 3.94 -15.24 0.91
CA GLU A 159 3.42 -15.94 2.10
C GLU A 159 2.35 -15.08 2.81
N PHE A 160 1.24 -14.82 2.12
CA PHE A 160 0.14 -13.99 2.59
C PHE A 160 -0.31 -14.35 4.01
N MET A 161 -0.73 -15.60 4.21
CA MET A 161 -1.30 -16.03 5.47
C MET A 161 -0.29 -15.94 6.62
N ALA A 162 0.99 -16.23 6.35
CA ALA A 162 2.05 -16.08 7.36
C ALA A 162 2.28 -14.61 7.76
N LYS A 163 2.20 -13.67 6.81
CA LYS A 163 2.28 -12.23 7.10
C LYS A 163 1.08 -11.76 7.91
N GLN A 164 -0.12 -12.17 7.49
CA GLN A 164 -1.37 -11.85 8.18
C GLN A 164 -1.38 -12.40 9.61
N LEU A 165 -0.98 -13.65 9.81
CA LEU A 165 -0.80 -14.26 11.13
C LEU A 165 0.22 -13.48 11.98
N ALA A 166 1.37 -13.12 11.41
CA ALA A 166 2.38 -12.36 12.16
C ALA A 166 1.83 -11.02 12.69
N ILE A 167 0.97 -10.35 11.91
CA ILE A 167 0.29 -9.11 12.33
C ILE A 167 -0.71 -9.40 13.44
N TRP A 168 -1.61 -10.38 13.26
CA TRP A 168 -2.60 -10.75 14.29
C TRP A 168 -2.00 -11.27 15.59
N ILE A 169 -0.84 -11.92 15.53
CA ILE A 169 -0.09 -12.32 16.73
C ILE A 169 0.29 -11.10 17.58
N LEU A 170 0.60 -9.96 16.95
CA LEU A 170 0.95 -8.73 17.64
C LEU A 170 -0.27 -7.94 18.10
N THR A 171 -1.30 -7.84 17.25
CA THR A 171 -2.46 -6.99 17.52
C THR A 171 -3.45 -7.65 18.46
N ASP A 172 -3.68 -8.96 18.32
CA ASP A 172 -4.70 -9.71 19.05
C ASP A 172 -4.15 -10.81 19.96
N ASN A 173 -2.92 -11.28 19.70
CA ASN A 173 -2.25 -12.35 20.43
C ASN A 173 -3.17 -13.58 20.71
N PRO A 174 -3.79 -14.17 19.66
CA PRO A 174 -4.67 -15.32 19.84
C PRO A 174 -3.88 -16.57 20.25
N ASP A 175 -4.52 -17.49 20.98
CA ASP A 175 -4.01 -18.87 21.06
C ASP A 175 -4.30 -19.64 19.76
N ARG A 176 -3.65 -20.80 19.60
CA ARG A 176 -3.76 -21.60 18.39
C ARG A 176 -5.17 -22.13 18.14
N GLU A 177 -5.89 -22.52 19.19
CA GLU A 177 -7.26 -23.05 19.07
C GLU A 177 -8.18 -21.96 18.52
N THR A 178 -8.19 -20.80 19.17
CA THR A 178 -8.97 -19.61 18.79
C THR A 178 -8.68 -19.17 17.36
N ALA A 179 -7.39 -19.05 16.99
CA ALA A 179 -7.02 -18.66 15.63
C ALA A 179 -7.58 -19.64 14.58
N THR A 180 -7.46 -20.96 14.84
CA THR A 180 -7.95 -21.99 13.89
C THR A 180 -9.47 -22.07 13.78
N GLU A 181 -10.22 -21.54 14.76
CA GLU A 181 -11.68 -21.44 14.67
C GLU A 181 -12.14 -20.30 13.74
N ILE A 182 -11.30 -19.26 13.58
CA ILE A 182 -11.64 -18.05 12.83
C ILE A 182 -11.08 -18.11 11.41
N ILE A 183 -9.84 -18.54 11.27
CA ILE A 183 -9.11 -18.56 9.98
C ILE A 183 -8.42 -19.90 9.75
N GLU A 184 -8.33 -20.29 8.48
CA GLU A 184 -7.59 -21.48 8.06
C GLU A 184 -6.12 -21.12 7.80
N PHE A 185 -5.21 -21.82 8.46
CA PHE A 185 -3.77 -21.72 8.22
C PHE A 185 -3.08 -23.06 8.46
N THR A 186 -1.93 -23.23 7.84
CA THR A 186 -1.11 -24.44 7.93
C THR A 186 0.01 -24.29 8.96
N ASP A 187 0.62 -25.42 9.34
CA ASP A 187 1.86 -25.40 10.15
C ASP A 187 2.99 -24.62 9.45
N HIS A 188 3.01 -24.61 8.11
CA HIS A 188 3.98 -23.83 7.34
C HIS A 188 3.75 -22.33 7.55
N ASP A 189 2.50 -21.87 7.47
CA ASP A 189 2.18 -20.46 7.71
C ASP A 189 2.58 -20.00 9.11
N LEU A 190 2.34 -20.85 10.13
CA LEU A 190 2.72 -20.57 11.51
C LEU A 190 4.23 -20.50 11.71
N GLU A 191 5.00 -21.41 11.10
CA GLU A 191 6.47 -21.38 11.17
C GLU A 191 7.08 -20.22 10.39
N GLN A 192 6.45 -19.78 9.31
CA GLN A 192 6.83 -18.57 8.59
C GLN A 192 6.51 -17.32 9.40
N ALA A 193 5.34 -17.24 10.04
CA ALA A 193 5.01 -16.16 10.96
C ALA A 193 6.05 -16.07 12.11
N ARG A 194 6.44 -17.21 12.69
CA ARG A 194 7.52 -17.30 13.69
C ARG A 194 8.83 -16.72 13.14
N THR A 195 9.18 -17.04 11.89
CA THR A 195 10.39 -16.54 11.23
C THR A 195 10.34 -15.02 11.03
N PHE A 196 9.17 -14.48 10.67
CA PHE A 196 8.97 -13.04 10.52
C PHE A 196 9.11 -12.28 11.84
N LEU A 197 8.52 -12.79 12.92
CA LEU A 197 8.66 -12.22 14.25
C LEU A 197 10.13 -12.18 14.68
N LEU A 198 10.85 -13.30 14.54
CA LEU A 198 12.29 -13.37 14.84
C LEU A 198 13.10 -12.37 13.99
N GLY A 199 12.77 -12.25 12.70
CA GLY A 199 13.39 -11.28 11.80
C GLY A 199 13.16 -9.82 12.19
N ALA A 200 12.01 -9.52 12.78
CA ALA A 200 11.67 -8.23 13.37
C ALA A 200 12.25 -8.02 14.78
N ASN A 201 13.02 -8.98 15.31
CA ASN A 201 13.53 -9.02 16.70
C ASN A 201 12.44 -9.13 17.77
N LEU A 202 11.31 -9.75 17.43
CA LEU A 202 10.24 -10.11 18.34
C LEU A 202 10.42 -11.56 18.76
N ASN A 203 10.23 -11.87 20.04
CA ASN A 203 10.45 -13.22 20.57
C ASN A 203 9.14 -14.03 20.51
N PRO A 204 9.07 -15.10 19.68
CA PRO A 204 7.84 -15.89 19.54
C PRO A 204 7.33 -16.50 20.84
N ASN A 205 8.19 -16.73 21.84
CA ASN A 205 7.76 -17.32 23.11
C ASN A 205 6.93 -16.35 23.97
N ASP A 206 6.77 -15.10 23.54
CA ASP A 206 5.96 -14.10 24.25
C ASP A 206 4.48 -14.13 23.78
N TYR A 207 4.13 -14.99 22.81
CA TYR A 207 2.80 -15.05 22.20
C TYR A 207 2.11 -16.41 22.34
N LEU A 208 0.80 -16.38 22.59
CA LEU A 208 -0.02 -17.55 22.95
C LEU A 208 -0.11 -18.61 21.85
N ILE A 209 -0.03 -18.20 20.58
CA ILE A 209 -0.14 -19.12 19.44
C ILE A 209 1.00 -20.15 19.38
N PHE A 210 2.12 -19.88 20.05
CA PHE A 210 3.33 -20.71 20.04
C PHE A 210 3.54 -21.55 21.31
N GLU A 211 2.60 -21.50 22.26
CA GLU A 211 2.61 -22.29 23.50
C GLU A 211 2.23 -23.77 23.29
#